data_AF-A0A9E0IIG6-F1
#
_entry.id   AF-A0A9E0IIG6-F1
#
_cell.length_a   1.000
_cell.length_b   1.000
_cell.length_c   1.000
_cell.angle_alpha   90.00
_cell.angle_beta   90.00
_cell.angle_gamma   90.00
#
_symmetry.space_group_name_H-M   'P 1'
#
loop_
_entity.id
_entity.type
_entity.pdbx_description
1 polymer ?
#
loop_
_entity_poly.entity_id
_entity_poly.type
_entity_poly.pdbx_seq_one_letter_code
_entity_poly.pdbx_strand_id
1 'polypeptide(L)' 'DVNMDIGATVHVGAWRKDGTCSVKYRGAQWDAELAAGETATSGNYTVAEVIGSRLVLKQQLAS' A
#
# COMPACT_ATOMS: atom_id res chain seq x y z
N ASP A 1 5.99 -13.31 10.16
CA ASP A 1 7.11 -12.96 9.29
C ASP A 1 6.71 -11.71 8.52
N VAL A 2 7.05 -10.54 9.05
CA VAL A 2 6.77 -9.22 8.46
C VAL A 2 7.71 -8.95 7.27
N ASN A 3 8.81 -9.70 7.20
CA ASN A 3 9.89 -9.48 6.26
C ASN A 3 9.54 -9.94 4.83
N MET A 4 8.68 -10.95 4.66
CA MET A 4 8.27 -11.43 3.33
C MET A 4 7.31 -10.50 2.56
N ASP A 5 6.63 -9.57 3.23
CA ASP A 5 5.62 -8.71 2.61
C ASP A 5 6.20 -7.40 2.06
N ILE A 6 7.31 -6.94 2.63
CA ILE A 6 8.01 -5.73 2.20
C ILE A 6 8.56 -5.94 0.78
N GLY A 7 8.30 -4.98 -0.11
CA GLY A 7 8.66 -5.06 -1.52
C GLY A 7 7.56 -5.67 -2.41
N ALA A 8 6.51 -6.27 -1.84
CA ALA A 8 5.40 -6.77 -2.64
C ALA A 8 4.64 -5.63 -3.33
N THR A 9 4.13 -5.88 -4.54
CA THR A 9 3.30 -4.93 -5.27
C THR A 9 1.83 -5.14 -4.93
N VAL A 10 1.12 -4.04 -4.70
CA VAL A 10 -0.34 -3.98 -4.56
C VAL A 10 -0.93 -2.94 -5.50
N HIS A 11 -2.12 -3.22 -6.02
CA HIS A 11 -2.87 -2.28 -6.83
C HIS A 11 -3.85 -1.50 -5.96
N VAL A 12 -3.77 -0.17 -6.02
CA VAL A 12 -4.69 0.74 -5.34
C VAL A 12 -5.62 1.36 -6.37
N GLY A 13 -6.92 1.05 -6.26
CA GLY A 13 -7.93 1.62 -7.14
C GLY A 13 -8.27 3.08 -6.82
N ALA A 14 -8.36 3.41 -5.52
CA ALA A 14 -8.67 4.77 -5.07
C ALA A 14 -8.18 5.01 -3.64
N TRP A 15 -7.73 6.23 -3.38
CA TRP A 15 -7.41 6.73 -2.05
C TRP A 15 -8.57 7.56 -1.49
N ARG A 16 -8.75 7.50 -0.18
CA ARG A 16 -9.55 8.48 0.57
C ARG A 16 -8.73 9.77 0.73
N LYS A 17 -9.43 10.86 1.06
CA LYS A 17 -8.80 12.19 1.26
C LYS A 17 -7.79 12.23 2.41
N ASP A 18 -7.86 11.28 3.33
CA ASP A 18 -6.96 11.14 4.47
C ASP A 18 -5.70 10.30 4.16
N GLY A 19 -5.50 9.88 2.91
CA GLY A 19 -4.36 9.05 2.51
C GLY A 19 -4.51 7.58 2.87
N THR A 20 -5.71 7.11 3.23
CA THR A 20 -6.00 5.69 3.46
C THR A 20 -6.73 5.04 2.29
N CYS A 21 -6.62 3.72 2.16
CA CYS A 21 -7.40 2.95 1.21
C CYS A 21 -7.62 1.52 1.70
N SER A 22 -8.39 0.76 0.94
CA SER A 22 -8.58 -0.67 1.16
C SER A 22 -8.19 -1.43 -0.09
N VAL A 23 -7.32 -2.43 0.05
CA VAL A 23 -6.74 -3.20 -1.07
C VAL A 23 -6.98 -4.69 -0.87
N LYS A 24 -7.03 -5.45 -1.98
CA LYS A 24 -6.92 -6.90 -1.90
C LYS A 24 -5.45 -7.30 -1.81
N TYR A 25 -5.07 -7.99 -0.74
CA TYR A 25 -3.72 -8.50 -0.54
C TYR A 25 -3.79 -9.90 0.06
N ARG A 26 -3.02 -10.84 -0.52
CA ARG A 26 -2.98 -12.26 -0.11
C ARG A 26 -4.37 -12.91 0.07
N GLY A 27 -5.29 -12.61 -0.83
CA GLY A 27 -6.64 -13.21 -0.84
C GLY A 27 -7.65 -12.59 0.14
N ALA A 28 -7.27 -11.56 0.90
CA ALA A 28 -8.15 -10.85 1.82
C ALA A 28 -8.15 -9.34 1.54
N GLN A 29 -9.10 -8.62 2.13
CA GLN A 29 -9.12 -7.15 2.12
C GLN A 29 -8.28 -6.62 3.29
N TRP A 30 -7.40 -5.67 3.00
CA TRP A 30 -6.51 -5.04 3.97
C TRP A 30 -6.69 -3.53 3.95
N ASP A 31 -6.54 -2.91 5.11
CA ASP A 31 -6.37 -1.47 5.19
C ASP A 31 -4.94 -1.10 4.83
N ALA A 32 -4.80 0.03 4.14
CA ALA A 32 -3.51 0.55 3.74
C ALA A 32 -3.46 2.07 3.89
N GLU A 33 -2.25 2.58 4.05
CA GLU A 33 -1.97 4.00 4.07
C GLU A 33 -0.81 4.37 3.17
N LEU A 34 -0.87 5.60 2.68
CA LEU A 34 0.18 6.16 1.88
C LEU A 34 1.34 6.61 2.78
N ALA A 35 2.56 6.23 2.41
CA ALA A 35 3.76 6.71 3.07
C ALA A 35 3.84 8.24 3.02
N ALA A 36 4.41 8.85 4.07
CA ALA A 36 4.50 10.30 4.16
C ALA A 36 5.33 10.89 3.00
N GLY A 37 4.83 11.98 2.41
CA GLY A 37 5.48 12.70 1.32
C GLY A 37 5.19 12.14 -0.09
N GLU A 38 4.44 11.03 -0.19
CA GLU A 38 3.97 10.50 -1.47
C GLU A 38 2.66 11.17 -1.92
N THR A 39 2.37 11.04 -3.22
CA THR A 39 1.14 11.59 -3.81
C THR A 39 0.10 10.48 -4.02
N ALA A 40 -1.09 10.66 -3.44
CA ALA A 40 -2.19 9.71 -3.54
C ALA A 40 -2.77 9.65 -4.97
N THR A 41 -2.37 8.65 -5.74
CA THR A 41 -2.90 8.37 -7.09
C THR A 41 -3.34 6.91 -7.22
N SER A 42 -4.28 6.61 -8.12
CA SER A 42 -4.60 5.22 -8.45
C SER A 42 -3.41 4.58 -9.18
N GLY A 43 -3.07 3.33 -8.88
CA GLY A 43 -1.96 2.65 -9.54
C GLY A 43 -1.31 1.56 -8.70
N ASN A 44 -0.11 1.18 -9.10
CA ASN A 44 0.68 0.16 -8.42
C ASN A 44 1.58 0.80 -7.36
N TYR A 45 1.60 0.17 -6.19
CA TYR A 45 2.36 0.58 -5.03
C TYR A 45 3.19 -0.57 -4.51
N THR A 46 4.26 -0.25 -3.81
CA THR A 46 5.09 -1.21 -3.10
C THR A 46 4.77 -1.15 -1.61
N VAL A 47 4.61 -2.31 -0.99
CA VAL A 47 4.53 -2.44 0.47
C VAL A 47 5.89 -2.02 1.06
N ALA A 48 5.91 -0.89 1.76
CA ALA A 48 7.09 -0.37 2.43
C ALA A 48 7.20 -0.90 3.86
N GLU A 49 6.07 -1.12 4.54
CA GLU A 49 6.00 -1.59 5.92
C GLU A 49 4.68 -2.35 6.15
N VAL A 50 4.67 -3.25 7.14
CA VAL A 50 3.47 -3.89 7.66
C VAL A 50 3.35 -3.58 9.16
N ILE A 51 2.32 -2.83 9.54
CA ILE A 51 2.05 -2.42 10.92
C ILE A 51 0.80 -3.16 11.39
N GLY A 52 0.99 -4.25 12.16
CA GLY A 52 -0.11 -5.12 12.57
C GLY A 52 -0.81 -5.73 11.36
N SER A 53 -2.06 -5.31 11.10
CA SER A 53 -2.87 -5.72 9.94
C SER A 53 -3.04 -4.62 8.88
N ARG A 54 -2.15 -3.63 8.85
CA ARG A 54 -2.18 -2.50 7.91
C ARG A 54 -0.90 -2.46 7.08
N LEU A 55 -1.04 -2.12 5.80
CA LEU A 55 0.09 -1.92 4.89
C LEU A 55 0.44 -0.42 4.79
N VAL A 56 1.72 -0.09 4.85
CA VAL A 56 2.21 1.23 4.44
C VAL A 56 2.72 1.11 3.02
N LEU A 57 2.23 1.96 2.12
CA LEU A 57 2.47 1.87 0.68
C LEU A 57 3.26 3.07 0.19
N LYS A 58 4.26 2.83 -0.66
CA LYS A 58 4.98 3.87 -1.41
C LYS A 58 4.73 3.73 -2.91
N GLN A 59 4.75 4.82 -3.65
CA GLN A 59 4.53 4.76 -5.09
C GLN A 59 5.62 3.89 -5.74
N GLN A 60 5.20 3.01 -6.65
CA GLN A 60 6.16 2.31 -7.48
C GLN A 60 6.65 3.29 -8.56
N LEU A 61 7.87 3.78 -8.42
CA LEU A 61 8.51 4.58 -9.47
C LEU A 61 8.65 3.71 -10.73
N ALA A 62 8.33 4.28 -11.90
CA ALA A 62 8.62 3.63 -13.17
C ALA A 62 10.14 3.60 -13.37
N SER A 63 10.67 2.42 -13.72
CA SER A 63 12.09 2.18 -14.01
C SER A 63 12.56 2.89 -15.28
#